data_AF-A0A817LBK0-F1
#
_entry.id   AF-A0A817LBK0-F1
#
_cell.length_a   1.000
_cell.length_b   1.000
_cell.length_c   1.000
_cell.angle_alpha   90.00
_cell.angle_beta   90.00
_cell.angle_gamma   90.00
#
_symmetry.space_group_name_H-M   'P 1'
#
loop_
_entity.id
_entity.type
_entity.pdbx_description
1 polymer ?
#
loop_
_entity_poly.entity_id
_entity_poly.type
_entity_poly.pdbx_seq_one_letter_code
_entity_poly.pdbx_strand_id
1 'polypeptide(L)'
;MLEKCKEEGATVIDFGCCLGQDVRQFVYDGVPLDQIRGYDLDPFFIEQGYELYRDGEVMKEKKIFAAGSILDDQFLDGIEPAD
;
A
#
# COMPACT_ATOMS: atom_id res chain seq x y z
N MET A 1 -1.12 -0.50 -17.85
CA MET A 1 -0.91 0.11 -16.51
C MET A 1 -0.38 -0.96 -15.57
N LEU A 2 -1.15 -2.01 -15.29
CA LEU A 2 -0.72 -3.14 -14.45
C LEU A 2 0.66 -3.74 -14.82
N GLU A 3 0.93 -3.99 -16.11
CA GLU A 3 2.24 -4.52 -16.53
C GLU A 3 3.42 -3.61 -16.17
N LYS A 4 3.23 -2.28 -16.20
CA LYS A 4 4.27 -1.34 -15.75
C LYS A 4 4.52 -1.43 -14.26
N CYS A 5 3.47 -1.71 -13.48
CA CYS A 5 3.61 -1.89 -12.03
C CYS A 5 4.42 -3.14 -11.67
N LYS A 6 4.63 -4.08 -12.60
CA LYS A 6 5.43 -5.29 -12.38
C LYS A 6 6.91 -5.11 -12.76
N GLU A 7 7.27 -3.98 -13.38
CA GLU A 7 8.65 -3.66 -13.71
C GLU A 7 9.42 -3.29 -12.43
N GLU A 8 10.70 -3.67 -12.35
CA GLU A 8 11.61 -3.25 -11.28
C GLU A 8 11.72 -1.72 -11.25
N GLY A 9 11.79 -1.12 -10.05
CA GLY A 9 11.78 0.33 -9.82
C GLY A 9 10.40 1.01 -9.90
N ALA A 10 9.31 0.31 -10.24
CA ALA A 10 7.98 0.89 -10.23
C ALA A 10 7.39 0.94 -8.80
N THR A 11 6.96 2.11 -8.33
CA THR A 11 6.26 2.26 -7.04
C THR A 11 4.79 2.60 -7.27
N VAL A 12 3.89 1.80 -6.69
CA VAL A 12 2.44 1.99 -6.71
C VAL A 12 1.99 2.58 -5.38
N ILE A 13 1.26 3.70 -5.42
CA ILE A 13 0.68 4.33 -4.24
C ILE A 13 -0.84 4.40 -4.41
N ASP A 14 -1.57 3.80 -3.47
CA ASP A 14 -3.03 3.84 -3.38
C ASP A 14 -3.45 4.79 -2.24
N PHE A 15 -4.02 5.95 -2.58
CA PHE A 15 -4.50 6.93 -1.62
C PHE A 15 -6.01 6.80 -1.38
N GLY A 16 -6.41 6.84 -0.11
CA GLY A 16 -7.78 6.47 0.28
C GLY A 16 -8.01 4.97 0.17
N CYS A 17 -7.01 4.17 0.56
CA CYS A 17 -7.03 2.73 0.34
C CYS A 17 -8.11 1.99 1.16
N CYS A 18 -8.72 2.65 2.16
CA CYS A 18 -9.73 2.08 3.05
C CYS A 18 -9.26 0.73 3.62
N LEU A 19 -9.96 -0.36 3.31
CA LEU A 19 -9.61 -1.71 3.79
C LEU A 19 -8.42 -2.34 3.04
N GLY A 20 -7.93 -1.70 1.97
CA GLY A 20 -6.78 -2.15 1.16
C GLY A 20 -7.10 -3.25 0.15
N GLN A 21 -8.32 -3.27 -0.41
CA GLN A 21 -8.74 -4.27 -1.40
C GLN A 21 -7.91 -4.16 -2.70
N ASP A 22 -7.72 -2.94 -3.21
CA ASP A 22 -7.03 -2.73 -4.50
C ASP A 22 -5.53 -3.05 -4.38
N VAL A 23 -4.90 -2.72 -3.26
CA VAL A 23 -3.54 -3.18 -2.92
C VAL A 23 -3.43 -4.70 -3.00
N ARG A 24 -4.37 -5.43 -2.39
CA ARG A 24 -4.39 -6.90 -2.43
C ARG A 24 -4.66 -7.45 -3.82
N GLN A 25 -5.47 -6.76 -4.61
CA GLN A 25 -5.69 -7.09 -6.01
C GLN A 25 -4.39 -6.95 -6.83
N PHE A 26 -3.61 -5.88 -6.63
CA PHE A 26 -2.31 -5.72 -7.29
C PHE A 26 -1.33 -6.84 -6.93
N VAL A 27 -1.26 -7.22 -5.65
CA VAL A 27 -0.43 -8.35 -5.19
C VAL A 27 -0.89 -9.65 -5.85
N TYR A 28 -2.20 -9.91 -5.86
CA TYR A 28 -2.78 -11.08 -6.52
C TYR A 28 -2.45 -11.13 -8.02
N ASP A 29 -2.46 -9.97 -8.68
CA ASP A 29 -2.15 -9.83 -10.10
C ASP A 29 -0.64 -9.89 -10.42
N GLY A 30 0.20 -10.06 -9.40
CA GLY A 30 1.64 -10.33 -9.53
C GLY A 30 2.54 -9.11 -9.38
N VAL A 31 2.04 -7.98 -8.88
CA VAL A 31 2.90 -6.84 -8.51
C VAL A 31 3.66 -7.18 -7.22
N PRO A 32 4.99 -7.00 -7.17
CA PRO A 32 5.77 -7.29 -5.97
C PRO A 32 5.27 -6.48 -4.76
N LEU A 33 5.13 -7.15 -3.62
CA LEU A 33 4.59 -6.53 -2.41
C LEU A 33 5.39 -5.29 -1.98
N ASP A 34 6.71 -5.35 -2.14
CA ASP A 34 7.64 -4.28 -1.76
C ASP A 34 7.46 -3.01 -2.63
N GLN A 35 6.79 -3.12 -3.78
CA GLN A 35 6.48 -2.03 -4.71
C GLN A 35 5.19 -1.26 -4.42
N ILE A 36 4.38 -1.71 -3.45
CA ILE A 36 3.05 -1.16 -3.22
C ILE A 36 2.98 -0.48 -1.86
N ARG A 37 2.36 0.70 -1.80
CA ARG A 37 2.00 1.39 -0.56
C ARG A 37 0.53 1.82 -0.61
N GLY A 38 -0.19 1.59 0.48
CA GLY A 38 -1.56 2.05 0.68
C GLY A 38 -1.64 3.06 1.81
N TYR A 39 -2.36 4.15 1.60
CA TYR A 39 -2.58 5.18 2.60
C TYR A 39 -4.05 5.52 2.73
N ASP A 40 -4.50 5.68 3.97
CA ASP A 40 -5.80 6.27 4.28
C ASP A 40 -5.62 7.33 5.39
N LEU A 41 -6.59 8.23 5.54
CA LEU A 41 -6.55 9.22 6.62
C LEU A 41 -6.90 8.59 7.96
N ASP A 42 -7.81 7.61 7.96
CA ASP A 42 -8.27 6.96 9.20
C ASP A 42 -7.66 5.55 9.32
N PRO A 43 -6.75 5.31 10.30
CA PRO A 43 -6.15 3.99 10.50
C PRO A 43 -7.17 2.92 10.88
N PHE A 44 -8.39 3.29 11.30
CA PHE A 44 -9.46 2.34 11.57
C PHE A 44 -9.72 1.42 10.37
N PHE A 45 -9.80 1.96 9.15
CA PHE A 45 -10.06 1.15 7.95
C PHE A 45 -8.93 0.16 7.67
N ILE A 46 -7.68 0.57 7.86
CA ILE A 46 -6.51 -0.29 7.69
C ILE A 46 -6.56 -1.47 8.68
N GLU A 47 -6.84 -1.21 9.96
CA GLU A 47 -6.98 -2.28 10.96
C GLU A 47 -8.17 -3.21 10.66
N GLN A 48 -9.31 -2.68 10.20
CA GLN A 48 -10.43 -3.52 9.74
C GLN A 48 -10.06 -4.36 8.51
N GLY A 49 -9.20 -3.83 7.63
CA GLY A 49 -8.62 -4.60 6.53
C GLY A 49 -7.83 -5.80 7.03
N TYR A 50 -6.94 -5.62 8.00
CA TYR A 50 -6.18 -6.74 8.57
C TYR A 50 -7.09 -7.83 9.16
N GLU A 51 -8.15 -7.46 9.88
CA GLU A 51 -9.12 -8.41 10.42
C GLU A 51 -9.90 -9.16 9.32
N LEU A 52 -10.29 -8.45 8.25
CA LEU A 52 -11.06 -9.02 7.13
C LEU A 52 -10.25 -10.03 6.33
N TYR A 53 -9.00 -9.69 5.97
CA TYR A 53 -8.16 -10.50 5.09
C TYR A 53 -7.22 -11.45 5.83
N ARG A 54 -7.02 -11.26 7.15
CA ARG A 54 -6.16 -12.09 8.01
C ARG A 54 -4.71 -12.20 7.54
N ASP A 55 -4.20 -11.12 6.94
CA ASP A 55 -2.85 -11.02 6.39
C ASP A 55 -1.99 -9.97 7.12
N GLY A 56 -2.48 -9.48 8.27
CA GLY A 56 -1.86 -8.38 9.01
C GLY A 56 -0.40 -8.62 9.38
N GLU A 57 0.03 -9.86 9.66
CA GLU A 57 1.44 -10.15 9.97
C GLU A 57 2.36 -9.77 8.80
N VAL A 58 2.09 -10.30 7.60
CA VAL A 58 2.90 -10.05 6.39
C VAL A 58 2.83 -8.58 5.97
N MET A 59 1.63 -8.00 6.00
CA MET A 59 1.43 -6.61 5.56
C MET A 59 2.09 -5.60 6.51
N LYS A 60 2.10 -5.87 7.83
CA LYS A 60 2.77 -5.02 8.83
C LYS A 60 4.29 -5.17 8.77
N GLU A 61 4.81 -6.39 8.59
CA GLU A 61 6.24 -6.64 8.41
C GLU A 61 6.81 -5.83 7.23
N LYS A 62 6.07 -5.83 6.11
CA LYS A 62 6.44 -5.14 4.87
C LYS A 62 6.02 -3.66 4.82
N LYS A 63 5.41 -3.14 5.89
CA LYS A 63 4.96 -1.73 6.01
C LYS A 63 4.10 -1.25 4.83
N ILE A 64 3.17 -2.09 4.39
CA ILE A 64 2.38 -1.85 3.17
C ILE A 64 1.34 -0.75 3.37
N PHE A 65 0.77 -0.64 4.56
CA PHE A 65 -0.26 0.36 4.86
C PHE A 65 0.20 1.31 5.95
N ALA A 66 -0.18 2.59 5.83
CA ALA A 66 0.03 3.60 6.85
C ALA A 66 -1.05 4.68 6.79
N ALA A 67 -1.28 5.38 7.91
CA ALA A 67 -2.11 6.58 7.87
C ALA A 67 -1.32 7.74 7.22
N GLY A 68 -1.93 8.46 6.29
CA GLY A 68 -1.24 9.53 5.57
C GLY A 68 -2.16 10.42 4.75
N SER A 69 -1.77 11.69 4.60
CA SER A 69 -2.47 12.68 3.77
C SER A 69 -1.67 12.99 2.53
N ILE A 70 -2.29 12.92 1.36
CA ILE A 70 -1.71 13.39 0.10
C ILE A 70 -1.47 14.91 0.08
N LEU A 71 -2.12 15.65 0.98
CA LEU A 71 -2.00 17.10 1.10
C LEU A 71 -0.88 17.54 2.07
N ASP A 72 -0.13 16.59 2.63
CA ASP A 72 1.07 16.89 3.41
C ASP A 72 2.24 17.13 2.45
N ASP A 73 2.79 18.34 2.45
CA ASP A 73 3.92 18.73 1.59
C ASP A 73 5.18 17.89 1.83
N GLN A 74 5.30 17.25 3.01
CA GLN A 74 6.42 16.38 3.38
C GLN A 74 6.12 14.90 3.16
N PHE A 75 4.95 14.54 2.61
CA PHE A 75 4.53 13.14 2.45
C PHE A 75 5.58 12.30 1.69
N LEU A 76 6.14 12.85 0.62
CA LEU A 76 7.11 12.14 -0.22
C LEU A 76 8.47 11.92 0.48
N ASP A 77 8.81 12.70 1.50
CA ASP A 77 10.07 12.56 2.23
C ASP A 77 10.13 11.23 3.00
N GLY A 78 8.97 10.66 3.32
CA GLY A 78 8.83 9.39 4.05
C GLY A 78 8.61 8.16 3.17
N ILE A 79 8.54 8.31 1.84
CA ILE A 79 8.35 7.18 0.92
C ILE A 79 9.70 6.70 0.41
N GLU A 80 10.04 5.46 0.76
CA GLU A 80 11.11 4.72 0.10
C GLU A 80 10.55 4.15 -1.22
N PRO A 81 11.08 4.57 -2.39
CA PRO A 81 10.75 3.94 -3.65
C PRO A 81 11.14 2.47 -3.62
N ALA A 82 10.45 1.65 -4.42
CA ALA A 82 10.96 0.33 -4.73
C ALA A 82 12.31 0.44 -5.46
N ASP A 83 13.25 -0.43 -5.05
CA ASP A 83 14.56 -0.60 -5.71
C ASP A 83 14.42 -0.92 -7.21
#